data_AF-A0AAE0T0E8-F1
#
_entry.id   AF-A0AAE0T0E8-F1
#
_cell.length_a   1.000
_cell.length_b   1.000
_cell.length_c   1.000
_cell.angle_alpha   90.00
_cell.angle_beta   90.00
_cell.angle_gamma   90.00
#
_symmetry.space_group_name_H-M   'P 1'
#
loop_
_entity.id
_entity.type
_entity.pdbx_description
1 polymer ?
#
loop_
_entity_poly.entity_id
_entity_poly.type
_entity_poly.pdbx_seq_one_letter_code
_entity_poly.pdbx_strand_id
1 'polypeptide(L)'
;MKYKNRIRSRIANLKDSKNPRLRENVLLGLISPQKLAKMTAEEMASDEMKHLRAKYTKEAIDDHQMAKSGGTVTDLFKCGKCHKMNCTYNQVQTRSADEPMTTFVLCNECGNRWKFC
;
A
#
# COMPACT_ATOMS: atom_id res chain seq x y z
N MET A 1 -26.72 -21.28 3.53
CA MET A 1 -25.28 -21.55 3.24
C MET A 1 -24.29 -20.98 4.26
N LYS A 2 -24.49 -19.78 4.84
CA LYS A 2 -23.52 -19.12 5.75
C LYS A 2 -23.09 -19.95 6.97
N TYR A 3 -24.01 -20.66 7.62
CA TYR A 3 -23.74 -21.47 8.81
C TYR A 3 -22.79 -22.66 8.52
N LYS A 4 -23.09 -23.47 7.49
CA LYS A 4 -22.24 -24.59 7.07
C LYS A 4 -20.84 -24.13 6.66
N ASN A 5 -20.72 -22.97 6.01
CA ASN A 5 -19.43 -22.38 5.66
C ASN A 5 -18.60 -22.02 6.90
N ARG A 6 -19.25 -21.47 7.94
CA ARG A 6 -18.59 -21.16 9.22
C ARG A 6 -18.05 -22.43 9.87
N ILE A 7 -18.84 -23.51 9.91
CA ILE A 7 -18.40 -24.80 10.44
C ILE A 7 -17.18 -25.33 9.67
N ARG A 8 -17.25 -25.36 8.33
CA ARG A 8 -16.12 -25.83 7.50
C ARG A 8 -14.86 -25.02 7.73
N SER A 9 -14.98 -23.69 7.86
CA SER A 9 -13.87 -22.82 8.23
C SER A 9 -13.27 -23.17 9.59
N ARG A 10 -14.09 -23.42 10.62
CA ARG A 10 -13.59 -23.83 11.95
C ARG A 10 -12.89 -25.17 11.91
N ILE A 11 -13.47 -26.14 11.21
CA ILE A 11 -12.85 -27.45 11.05
C ILE A 11 -11.49 -27.33 10.35
N ALA A 12 -11.39 -26.53 9.29
CA ALA A 12 -10.14 -26.31 8.58
C ALA A 12 -9.06 -25.66 9.47
N ASN A 13 -9.42 -24.61 10.22
CA ASN A 13 -8.49 -23.92 11.13
C ASN A 13 -8.03 -24.83 12.30
N LEU A 14 -8.93 -25.64 12.87
CA LEU A 14 -8.58 -26.56 13.97
C LEU A 14 -7.78 -27.79 13.51
N LYS A 15 -7.88 -28.15 12.22
CA LYS A 15 -7.13 -29.26 11.61
C LYS A 15 -5.81 -28.81 10.98
N ASP A 16 -5.48 -27.52 11.02
CA ASP A 16 -4.26 -26.99 10.42
C ASP A 16 -3.03 -27.52 11.17
N SER A 17 -2.21 -28.32 10.47
CA SER A 17 -0.97 -28.86 11.02
C SER A 17 0.10 -27.79 11.22
N LYS A 18 0.01 -26.64 10.54
CA LYS A 18 0.94 -25.53 10.67
C LYS A 18 0.61 -24.59 11.84
N ASN A 19 -0.57 -24.73 12.44
CA ASN A 19 -1.00 -23.92 13.58
C ASN A 19 -1.58 -24.79 14.72
N PRO A 20 -0.77 -25.68 15.33
CA PRO A 20 -1.24 -26.57 16.40
C PRO A 20 -1.67 -25.80 17.66
N ARG A 21 -1.04 -24.64 17.92
CA ARG A 21 -1.32 -23.78 19.08
C ARG A 21 -2.76 -23.32 19.17
N LEU A 22 -3.43 -23.05 18.03
CA LEU A 22 -4.84 -22.65 18.04
C LEU A 22 -5.70 -23.76 18.67
N ARG A 23 -5.47 -25.02 18.28
CA ARG A 23 -6.20 -26.17 18.80
C ARG A 23 -5.90 -26.39 20.28
N GLU A 24 -4.63 -26.29 20.67
CA GLU A 24 -4.20 -26.40 22.08
C GLU A 24 -4.88 -25.35 22.95
N ASN A 25 -4.90 -24.09 22.53
CA ASN A 25 -5.51 -22.99 23.27
C ASN A 25 -7.03 -23.16 23.44
N VAL A 26 -7.71 -23.80 22.47
CA VAL A 26 -9.13 -24.15 22.60
C VAL A 26 -9.34 -25.30 23.58
N LEU A 27 -8.50 -26.35 23.52
CA LEU A 27 -8.59 -27.50 24.42
C LEU A 27 -8.26 -27.14 25.88
N LEU A 28 -7.28 -26.26 26.08
CA LEU A 28 -6.89 -25.73 27.40
C LEU A 28 -7.88 -24.68 27.94
N GLY A 29 -8.89 -24.27 27.15
CA GLY A 29 -9.89 -23.30 27.58
C GLY A 29 -9.43 -21.84 27.54
N LEU A 30 -8.21 -21.54 27.06
CA LEU A 30 -7.72 -20.17 26.85
C LEU A 30 -8.58 -19.42 25.81
N ILE A 31 -9.15 -20.15 24.85
CA ILE A 31 -10.16 -19.64 23.92
C ILE A 31 -11.49 -20.33 24.20
N SER A 32 -12.48 -19.57 24.68
CA SER A 32 -13.81 -20.11 24.91
C SER A 32 -14.50 -20.51 23.60
N PRO A 33 -15.38 -21.54 23.60
CA PRO A 33 -16.12 -21.94 22.40
C PRO A 33 -16.97 -20.81 21.80
N GLN A 34 -17.52 -19.94 22.66
CA GLN A 34 -18.31 -18.77 22.26
C GLN A 34 -17.44 -17.74 21.53
N LYS A 35 -16.21 -17.51 22.01
CA LYS A 35 -15.23 -16.64 21.34
C LYS A 35 -14.85 -17.25 20.00
N LEU A 36 -14.46 -18.53 19.97
CA LEU A 36 -14.10 -19.24 18.73
C LEU A 36 -15.21 -19.15 17.68
N ALA A 37 -16.49 -19.27 18.06
CA ALA A 37 -17.62 -19.17 17.14
C ALA A 37 -17.70 -17.80 16.44
N LYS A 38 -17.30 -16.72 17.12
CA LYS A 38 -17.35 -15.34 16.60
C LYS A 38 -16.06 -14.87 15.93
N MET A 39 -14.91 -15.49 16.23
CA MET A 39 -13.60 -15.08 15.70
C MET A 39 -13.55 -14.96 14.17
N THR A 40 -12.75 -14.02 13.67
CA THR A 40 -12.51 -13.89 12.23
C THR A 40 -11.48 -14.91 11.74
N ALA A 41 -11.37 -15.07 10.41
CA ALA A 41 -10.32 -15.92 9.83
C ALA A 41 -8.91 -15.36 10.08
N GLU A 42 -8.79 -14.06 10.29
CA GLU A 42 -7.54 -13.39 10.61
C GLU A 42 -7.11 -13.67 12.05
N GLU A 43 -8.05 -13.63 12.99
CA GLU A 43 -7.78 -13.91 14.39
C GLU A 43 -7.41 -15.38 14.66
N MET A 44 -7.88 -16.31 13.82
CA MET A 44 -7.54 -17.74 13.92
C MET A 44 -6.25 -18.11 13.17
N ALA A 45 -5.67 -17.22 12.38
CA ALA A 45 -4.41 -17.50 11.69
C ALA A 45 -3.25 -17.72 12.69
N SER A 46 -2.18 -18.36 12.21
CA SER A 46 -0.94 -18.49 12.99
C SER A 46 -0.34 -17.12 13.30
N ASP A 47 0.45 -17.05 14.37
CA ASP A 47 1.09 -15.80 14.79
C ASP A 47 2.00 -15.25 13.68
N GLU A 48 2.74 -16.13 12.99
CA GLU A 48 3.56 -15.76 11.83
C GLU A 48 2.74 -15.12 10.71
N MET A 49 1.61 -15.73 10.34
CA MET A 49 0.74 -15.21 9.28
C MET A 49 0.09 -13.88 9.69
N LYS A 50 -0.27 -13.71 10.97
CA LYS A 50 -0.77 -12.43 11.49
C LYS A 50 0.29 -11.34 11.39
N HIS A 51 1.52 -11.63 11.81
CA HIS A 51 2.64 -10.70 11.68
C HIS A 51 2.93 -10.34 10.23
N LEU A 52 2.92 -11.33 9.33
CA LEU A 52 3.16 -11.10 7.91
C LEU A 52 2.08 -10.22 7.29
N ARG A 53 0.80 -10.48 7.59
CA ARG A 53 -0.31 -9.63 7.14
C ARG A 53 -0.17 -8.21 7.67
N ALA A 54 0.10 -8.05 8.98
CA ALA A 54 0.28 -6.73 9.57
C ALA A 54 1.42 -5.95 8.92
N LYS A 55 2.54 -6.63 8.58
CA LYS A 55 3.66 -6.05 7.84
C LYS A 55 3.22 -5.58 6.46
N TYR A 56 2.58 -6.43 5.66
CA TYR A 56 2.13 -6.05 4.32
C TYR A 56 1.06 -4.96 4.33
N THR A 57 0.14 -4.98 5.30
CA THR A 57 -0.85 -3.91 5.45
C THR A 57 -0.17 -2.58 5.74
N LYS A 58 0.85 -2.58 6.60
CA LYS A 58 1.63 -1.38 6.88
C LYS A 58 2.38 -0.88 5.64
N GLU A 59 3.11 -1.77 4.96
CA GLU A 59 3.84 -1.43 3.72
C GLU A 59 2.91 -0.89 2.64
N ALA A 60 1.74 -1.51 2.46
CA ALA A 60 0.75 -1.01 1.52
C ALA A 60 0.26 0.39 1.89
N ILE A 61 -0.03 0.67 3.16
CA ILE A 61 -0.44 2.01 3.60
C ILE A 61 0.68 3.03 3.33
N ASP A 62 1.92 2.69 3.67
CA ASP A 62 3.08 3.56 3.48
C ASP A 62 3.29 3.86 1.98
N ASP A 63 3.21 2.85 1.11
CA ASP A 63 3.32 2.99 -0.34
C ASP A 63 2.20 3.88 -0.93
N HIS A 64 0.98 3.79 -0.42
CA HIS A 64 -0.14 4.60 -0.89
C HIS A 64 -0.06 6.05 -0.40
N GLN A 65 0.62 6.31 0.72
CA GLN A 65 0.86 7.66 1.22
C GLN A 65 1.99 8.38 0.47
N MET A 66 2.86 7.65 -0.22
CA MET A 66 3.89 8.25 -1.07
C MET A 66 3.26 8.87 -2.33
N ALA A 67 2.96 10.16 -2.25
CA ALA A 67 2.59 10.95 -3.41
C ALA A 67 3.74 10.95 -4.43
N LYS A 68 3.65 10.09 -5.46
CA LYS A 68 4.56 10.16 -6.61
C LYS A 68 4.25 11.45 -7.34
N SER A 69 5.16 12.43 -7.27
CA SER A 69 5.09 13.64 -8.10
C SER A 69 5.06 13.20 -9.58
N GLY A 70 3.92 13.40 -10.24
CA GLY A 70 3.75 13.04 -11.65
C GLY A 70 4.68 13.85 -12.55
N GLY A 71 5.33 13.16 -13.49
CA GLY A 71 6.24 13.75 -14.49
C GLY A 71 7.57 13.03 -14.56
N THR A 72 8.34 13.30 -15.61
CA THR A 72 9.69 12.77 -15.77
C THR A 72 10.67 13.61 -14.97
N VAL A 73 11.33 12.99 -13.98
CA VAL A 73 12.39 13.62 -13.19
C VAL A 73 13.61 13.84 -14.08
N THR A 74 14.15 15.06 -14.08
CA THR A 74 15.35 15.42 -14.84
C THR A 74 16.23 16.40 -14.09
N ASP A 75 17.53 16.28 -14.34
CA ASP A 75 18.55 17.25 -13.90
C ASP A 75 18.91 18.25 -14.99
N LEU A 76 18.10 18.36 -16.04
CA LEU A 76 18.33 19.27 -17.17
C LEU A 76 18.11 20.74 -16.80
N PHE A 77 17.31 21.00 -15.77
CA PHE A 77 16.87 22.34 -15.42
C PHE A 77 17.34 22.72 -14.01
N LYS A 78 18.02 23.86 -13.88
CA LYS A 78 18.39 24.45 -12.59
C LYS A 78 17.29 25.40 -12.11
N CYS A 79 16.79 25.18 -10.90
CA CYS A 79 15.78 26.07 -10.33
C CYS A 79 16.33 27.47 -10.04
N GLY A 80 15.64 28.52 -10.47
CA GLY A 80 16.03 29.91 -10.19
C GLY A 80 15.88 30.33 -8.71
N LYS A 81 15.04 29.65 -7.92
CA LYS A 81 14.81 29.99 -6.50
C LYS A 81 15.75 29.27 -5.53
N CYS A 82 15.87 27.95 -5.65
CA CYS A 82 16.67 27.14 -4.72
C CYS A 82 17.99 26.64 -5.31
N HIS A 83 18.24 26.91 -6.60
CA HIS A 83 19.47 26.52 -7.32
C HIS A 83 19.77 25.02 -7.40
N LYS A 84 18.86 24.16 -6.95
CA LYS A 84 18.94 22.70 -7.11
C LYS A 84 18.45 22.29 -8.51
N MET A 85 18.87 21.12 -8.96
CA MET A 85 18.54 20.58 -10.29
C MET A 85 17.44 19.51 -10.26
N ASN A 86 16.94 19.13 -9.07
CA ASN A 86 15.83 18.18 -8.92
C ASN A 86 14.50 18.79 -9.42
N CYS A 87 14.23 18.59 -10.71
CA CYS A 87 13.05 19.10 -11.39
C CYS A 87 12.28 17.96 -12.06
N THR A 88 10.98 18.15 -12.27
CA THR A 88 10.13 17.34 -13.14
C THR A 88 9.69 18.17 -14.32
N TYR A 89 9.69 17.60 -15.52
CA TYR A 89 9.18 18.27 -16.71
C TYR A 89 8.04 17.50 -17.35
N ASN A 90 7.13 18.22 -18.01
CA ASN A 90 6.06 17.65 -18.82
C ASN A 90 5.89 18.51 -20.07
N GLN A 91 5.81 17.88 -21.24
CA GLN A 91 5.63 18.57 -22.51
C GLN A 91 4.17 18.49 -22.92
N VAL A 92 3.54 19.64 -23.17
CA VAL A 92 2.15 19.74 -23.56
C VAL A 92 2.04 20.70 -24.73
N GLN A 93 1.34 20.29 -25.78
CA GLN A 93 0.97 21.19 -26.87
C GLN A 93 -0.21 22.04 -26.41
N THR A 94 0.05 23.29 -26.03
CA THR A 94 -0.97 24.22 -25.52
C THR A 94 -1.45 25.23 -26.55
N ARG A 95 -0.92 25.17 -27.78
CA ARG A 95 -1.21 26.12 -28.88
C ARG A 95 -1.51 25.36 -30.17
N SER A 96 -1.81 26.09 -31.24
CA SER A 96 -2.09 25.57 -32.59
C SER A 96 -1.06 24.52 -33.04
N ALA A 97 -1.46 23.64 -33.96
CA ALA A 97 -0.62 22.55 -34.46
C ALA A 97 0.72 23.02 -35.07
N ASP A 98 0.77 24.28 -35.54
CA ASP A 98 1.95 24.90 -36.14
C ASP A 98 3.00 25.40 -35.14
N GLU A 99 2.69 25.40 -33.83
CA GLU A 99 3.62 25.83 -32.78
C GLU A 99 4.25 24.61 -32.04
N PRO A 100 5.54 24.70 -31.66
CA PRO A 100 6.22 23.63 -30.95
C PRO A 100 5.62 23.39 -29.55
N MET A 101 5.82 22.18 -29.03
CA MET A 101 5.35 21.79 -27.70
C MET A 101 5.91 22.71 -26.61
N THR A 102 5.09 23.09 -25.63
CA THR A 102 5.55 23.86 -24.47
C THR A 102 6.02 22.92 -23.36
N THR A 103 7.23 23.12 -22.87
CA THR A 103 7.78 22.34 -21.75
C THR A 103 7.45 23.03 -20.43
N PHE A 104 6.69 22.37 -19.56
CA PHE A 104 6.43 22.82 -18.19
C PHE A 104 7.42 22.17 -17.24
N VAL A 105 8.13 22.97 -16.46
CA VAL A 105 9.10 22.50 -15.47
C VAL A 105 8.60 22.84 -14.06
N LEU A 106 8.68 21.88 -13.15
CA LEU A 106 8.38 22.00 -11.73
C LEU A 106 9.64 21.62 -10.94
N CYS A 107 10.06 22.47 -10.01
CA CYS A 107 11.11 22.12 -9.07
C CYS A 107 10.52 21.33 -7.89
N ASN A 108 11.00 20.11 -7.68
CA ASN A 108 10.49 19.22 -6.62
C ASN A 108 10.93 19.67 -5.21
N GLU A 109 11.90 20.59 -5.13
CA GLU A 109 12.49 21.04 -3.86
C GLU A 109 11.79 22.26 -3.26
N CYS A 110 11.36 23.21 -4.11
CA CYS A 110 10.74 24.46 -3.66
C CYS A 110 9.36 24.72 -4.29
N GLY A 111 8.85 23.80 -5.10
CA GLY A 111 7.55 23.92 -5.77
C GLY A 111 7.49 25.00 -6.86
N ASN A 112 8.62 25.59 -7.25
CA ASN A 112 8.65 26.61 -8.30
C ASN A 112 8.26 25.98 -9.64
N ARG A 113 7.32 26.60 -10.36
CA ARG A 113 6.87 26.12 -11.67
C ARG A 113 7.08 27.20 -12.72
N TRP A 114 7.66 26.84 -13.86
CA TRP A 114 7.86 27.75 -14.99
C TRP A 114 7.71 27.02 -16.32
N LYS A 115 7.60 27.81 -17.40
CA LYS A 115 7.55 27.31 -18.77
C LYS A 115 8.93 27.50 -19.42
N PHE A 116 9.36 26.51 -20.17
CA PHE A 116 10.52 26.57 -21.05
C PHE A 116 9.98 26.49 -22.49
N CYS A 117 10.11 27.59 -23.22
CA CYS A 117 9.67 27.75 -24.61
C CYS A 117 10.82 27.46 -25.55
#